data_AF-A0A1B2DVC1-F1
#
_entry.id   AF-A0A1B2DVC1-F1
#
_cell.length_a   1.000
_cell.length_b   1.000
_cell.length_c   1.000
_cell.angle_alpha   90.00
_cell.angle_beta   90.00
_cell.angle_gamma   90.00
#
_symmetry.space_group_name_H-M   'P 1'
#
loop_
_entity.id
_entity.type
_entity.pdbx_description
1 polymer ?
#
loop_
_entity_poly.entity_id
_entity_poly.type
_entity_poly.pdbx_seq_one_letter_code
_entity_poly.pdbx_strand_id
1 'polypeptide(L)' 'MTVTPNTVKAQSYWVWTQKAEEADPKRHRAGERVWPHYEKEAPARWLEDGLICDSTEVVKEGQTDLFDYIKG' A
#
# COMPACT_ATOMS: atom_id res chain seq x y z
N MET A 1 21.18 -14.55 10.61
CA MET A 1 20.64 -13.53 9.69
C MET A 1 19.73 -12.63 10.51
N THR A 2 20.22 -11.46 10.92
CA THR A 2 19.39 -10.42 11.53
C THR A 2 18.51 -9.84 10.45
N VAL A 3 17.23 -10.19 10.46
CA VAL A 3 16.22 -9.56 9.60
C VAL A 3 16.09 -8.13 10.11
N THR A 4 16.80 -7.19 9.49
CA THR A 4 16.52 -5.77 9.66
C THR A 4 15.03 -5.59 9.40
N PRO A 5 14.27 -4.90 10.27
CA PRO A 5 12.90 -4.56 9.96
C PRO A 5 12.96 -3.53 8.83
N ASN A 6 13.04 -4.00 7.58
CA ASN A 6 12.84 -3.18 6.41
C ASN A 6 11.37 -2.82 6.42
N THR A 7 11.01 -1.76 7.15
CA THR A 7 9.68 -1.18 7.15
C THR A 7 9.66 -0.01 6.18
N VAL A 8 8.54 0.12 5.48
CA VAL A 8 8.25 1.21 4.55
C VAL A 8 7.25 2.14 5.19
N LYS A 9 7.48 3.43 5.00
CA LYS A 9 6.60 4.47 5.52
C LYS A 9 5.63 4.92 4.43
N ALA A 10 4.34 4.89 4.75
CA ALA A 10 3.31 5.48 3.90
C ALA A 10 3.48 7.00 3.86
N GLN A 11 3.22 7.59 2.69
CA GLN A 11 3.05 9.04 2.54
C GLN A 11 1.82 9.51 3.31
N SER A 12 0.73 8.74 3.25
CA SER A 12 -0.52 9.04 3.96
C SER A 12 -0.87 7.91 4.93
N TYR A 13 -1.37 6.79 4.41
CA TYR A 13 -1.61 5.57 5.18
C TYR A 13 -1.66 4.36 4.24
N TRP A 14 -1.20 3.21 4.74
CA TRP A 14 -1.28 1.95 4.05
C TRP A 14 -2.72 1.45 4.01
N VAL A 15 -3.14 0.97 2.85
CA VAL A 15 -4.40 0.26 2.64
C VAL A 15 -4.14 -1.14 2.10
N TRP A 16 -5.05 -2.06 2.38
CA TRP A 16 -5.00 -3.40 1.78
C TRP A 16 -5.32 -3.32 0.30
N THR A 17 -4.63 -4.12 -0.51
CA THR A 17 -4.94 -4.29 -1.94
C THR A 17 -5.95 -5.43 -2.13
N GLN A 18 -6.46 -5.58 -3.36
CA GLN A 18 -7.26 -6.74 -3.75
C GLN A 18 -6.54 -8.05 -3.47
N LYS A 19 -5.22 -8.11 -3.68
CA LYS A 19 -4.42 -9.30 -3.41
C LYS A 19 -4.44 -9.70 -1.93
N ALA A 20 -4.43 -8.73 -1.01
CA ALA A 20 -4.53 -9.03 0.42
C ALA A 20 -5.92 -9.51 0.82
N GLU A 21 -6.96 -8.98 0.18
CA GLU A 21 -8.34 -9.47 0.32
C GLU A 21 -8.50 -10.87 -0.26
N GLU A 22 -7.92 -11.19 -1.41
CA GLU A 22 -7.94 -12.55 -1.96
C GLU A 22 -7.21 -13.56 -1.05
N ALA A 23 -6.12 -13.14 -0.41
CA ALA A 23 -5.35 -13.97 0.51
C ALA A 23 -6.10 -14.24 1.83
N ASP A 24 -6.78 -13.23 2.39
CA ASP A 24 -7.62 -13.39 3.60
C ASP A 24 -8.80 -12.39 3.60
N PRO A 25 -9.92 -12.73 2.92
CA PRO A 25 -11.04 -11.81 2.74
C PRO A 25 -11.84 -11.58 4.02
N LYS A 26 -11.58 -12.36 5.07
CA LYS A 26 -12.22 -12.20 6.37
C LYS A 26 -11.54 -11.13 7.21
N ARG A 27 -10.27 -10.83 6.94
CA ARG A 27 -9.43 -9.92 7.73
C ARG A 27 -8.98 -8.69 6.97
N HIS A 28 -8.83 -8.79 5.65
CA HIS A 28 -8.36 -7.71 4.79
C HIS A 28 -9.43 -7.39 3.75
N ARG A 29 -9.57 -6.10 3.43
CA ARG A 29 -10.52 -5.60 2.42
C ARG A 29 -9.83 -4.58 1.56
N ALA A 30 -9.89 -4.73 0.25
CA ALA A 30 -9.23 -3.81 -0.66
C ALA A 30 -9.71 -2.38 -0.44
N GLY A 31 -8.76 -1.44 -0.29
CA GLY A 31 -9.04 -0.04 -0.02
C GLY A 31 -9.38 0.28 1.44
N GLU A 32 -9.56 -0.72 2.31
CA GLU A 32 -9.60 -0.47 3.75
C GLU A 32 -8.20 -0.26 4.31
N ARG A 33 -8.13 0.54 5.38
CA ARG A 33 -6.88 0.82 6.07
C ARG A 33 -6.28 -0.46 6.64
N VAL A 34 -4.96 -0.58 6.52
CA VAL A 34 -4.19 -1.57 7.28
C VAL A 34 -4.39 -1.33 8.78
N TRP A 35 -4.10 -2.34 9.60
CA TRP A 35 -4.17 -2.21 11.06
C TRP A 35 -3.53 -0.91 11.57
N PRO A 36 -4.12 -0.22 12.56
CA PRO A 36 -3.66 1.11 13.01
C PRO A 36 -2.18 1.17 13.38
N HIS A 37 -1.63 0.07 13.91
CA HIS A 37 -0.21 -0.01 14.26
C HIS A 37 0.73 -0.03 13.05
N TYR A 38 0.23 -0.42 11.88
CA TYR A 38 0.97 -0.49 10.62
C TYR A 38 0.45 0.51 9.60
N GLU A 39 -0.45 1.43 9.96
CA GLU A 39 -1.03 2.38 8.99
C GLU A 39 0.03 3.32 8.41
N LYS A 40 1.03 3.73 9.21
CA LYS A 40 2.09 4.65 8.78
C LYS A 40 3.37 3.93 8.40
N GLU A 41 3.67 2.83 9.08
CA GLU A 41 4.89 2.08 8.90
C GLU A 41 4.55 0.60 8.83
N ALA A 42 4.75 -0.02 7.67
CA ALA A 42 4.43 -1.41 7.42
C ALA A 42 5.67 -2.17 6.94
N PRO A 43 5.71 -3.50 7.04
CA PRO A 43 6.82 -4.28 6.48
C PRO A 43 6.97 -4.06 4.96
N ALA A 44 8.18 -3.78 4.48
CA ALA A 44 8.51 -3.62 3.06
C ALA A 44 8.05 -4.81 2.23
N ARG A 45 8.19 -6.03 2.77
CA ARG A 45 7.71 -7.26 2.16
C ARG A 45 6.22 -7.19 1.75
N TRP A 46 5.37 -6.50 2.52
CA TRP A 46 3.94 -6.40 2.18
C TRP A 46 3.72 -5.50 0.97
N LEU A 47 4.54 -4.46 0.82
CA LEU A 47 4.52 -3.60 -0.36
C LEU A 47 5.13 -4.32 -1.57
N GLU A 48 6.26 -5.01 -1.38
CA GLU A 48 6.93 -5.81 -2.43
C GLU A 48 6.05 -6.96 -2.92
N ASP A 49 5.35 -7.64 -2.00
CA ASP A 49 4.37 -8.68 -2.32
C ASP A 49 3.07 -8.09 -2.92
N GLY A 50 2.89 -6.77 -2.89
CA GLY A 50 1.70 -6.08 -3.38
C GLY A 50 0.44 -6.34 -2.53
N LEU A 51 0.60 -6.66 -1.25
CA LEU A 51 -0.49 -6.83 -0.27
C LEU A 51 -1.02 -5.48 0.24
N ILE A 52 -0.16 -4.47 0.29
CA ILE A 52 -0.53 -3.10 0.69
C ILE A 52 -0.14 -2.11 -0.39
N CYS A 53 -0.86 -0.99 -0.47
CA CYS A 53 -0.47 0.17 -1.26
C CYS A 53 -0.74 1.46 -0.46
N ASP A 54 -0.10 2.56 -0.84
CA ASP A 54 -0.41 3.84 -0.20
C ASP A 54 -1.80 4.30 -0.66
N SER A 55 -2.60 4.80 0.28
CA SER A 55 -3.87 5.46 -0.03
C SER A 55 -3.79 6.57 -1.07
N THR A 56 -2.64 7.23 -1.24
CA THR A 56 -2.41 8.25 -2.28
C THR A 56 -2.19 7.63 -3.65
N GLU A 57 -1.67 6.40 -3.71
CA GLU A 57 -1.53 5.61 -4.94
C GLU A 57 -2.81 4.84 -5.27
N VAL A 58 -3.78 4.78 -4.36
CA VAL A 58 -5.17 4.42 -4.70
C VAL A 58 -5.73 5.54 -5.56
N VAL A 59 -5.37 5.51 -6.84
CA VAL A 59 -5.95 6.35 -7.87
C VAL A 59 -7.42 5.94 -7.95
N LYS A 60 -8.29 6.67 -7.23
CA LYS A 60 -9.69 6.77 -7.62
C LYS A 60 -9.66 7.19 -9.09
N GLU A 61 -10.15 6.33 -9.98
CA GLU A 61 -10.26 6.54 -11.43
C GLU A 61 -10.58 8.00 -11.77
N GLY A 62 -9.55 8.82 -12.00
CA GLY A 62 -9.71 10.27 -12.03
C GLY A 62 -8.43 11.09 -11.85
N GLN A 63 -7.31 10.49 -11.46
CA GLN A 63 -6.00 11.16 -11.54
C GLN A 63 -5.20 10.63 -12.73
N THR A 64 -5.72 10.90 -13.92
CA THR A 64 -4.87 11.16 -15.09
C THR A 64 -3.99 12.38 -14.74
N ASP A 65 -2.79 12.44 -15.29
CA ASP A 65 -1.92 13.63 -15.35
C ASP A 65 -0.98 13.92 -14.16
N LEU A 66 -0.14 12.96 -13.75
CA LEU A 66 1.16 13.32 -13.16
C LEU A 66 2.39 12.75 -13.90
N PHE A 67 2.21 11.81 -14.83
CA PHE A 67 3.30 11.25 -15.63
C PHE A 67 3.44 11.87 -17.03
N ASP A 68 2.55 12.77 -17.44
CA ASP A 68 2.65 13.46 -18.75
C ASP A 68 3.65 14.65 -18.74
N TYR A 69 4.21 15.02 -17.58
CA TYR A 69 5.08 16.20 -17.46
C TYR A 69 6.60 15.94 -17.52
N ILE A 70 7.04 14.69 -17.77
CA ILE A 70 8.48 14.38 -17.96
C ILE A 70 8.75 13.94 -19.42
N LYS A 71 8.26 14.75 -20.36
CA LYS A 71 8.79 14.78 -21.73
C LYS A 71 8.86 16.23 -22.22
N GLY A 72 9.77 16.98 -21.60
CA GLY A 72 10.35 18.19 -22.16
C GLY A 72 11.70 17.86 -22.78
#